data_AF-A0A937E1S3-F1
#
_entry.id   AF-A0A937E1S3-F1
#
_cell.length_a   1.000
_cell.length_b   1.000
_cell.length_c   1.000
_cell.angle_alpha   90.00
_cell.angle_beta   90.00
_cell.angle_gamma   90.00
#
_symmetry.space_group_name_H-M   'P 1'
#
loop_
_entity.id
_entity.type
_entity.pdbx_description
1 polymer ?
#
loop_
_entity_poly.entity_id
_entity_poly.type
_entity_poly.pdbx_seq_one_letter_code
_entity_poly.pdbx_strand_id
1 'polypeptide(L)'
;MAHTTVSDFVIWTKHIHGDPAIERAILALEEGEAIRLRVAGAAGAWTRMKDGKDGRPTPGIRPIGAAKDFWRELYSSRRGDVVDIEVISEDAGLGAPRETRLIDRSPESRLAAIEAFLGLSGQGWRSEGRSVSRDEMHER
;
A
#
# COMPACT_ATOMS: atom_id res chain seq x y z
N MET A 1 12.30 -0.96 -16.36
CA MET A 1 11.68 -2.24 -15.97
C MET A 1 12.57 -2.90 -14.93
N ALA A 2 11.99 -3.38 -13.83
CA ALA A 2 12.76 -4.07 -12.80
C ALA A 2 12.64 -5.58 -12.96
N HIS A 3 13.57 -6.32 -12.36
CA HIS A 3 13.56 -7.78 -12.35
C HIS A 3 14.02 -8.32 -10.99
N THR A 4 13.60 -9.54 -10.66
CA THR A 4 14.09 -10.30 -9.50
C THR A 4 14.38 -11.73 -9.90
N THR A 5 15.27 -12.39 -9.15
CA THR A 5 15.44 -13.84 -9.22
C THR A 5 14.43 -14.55 -8.30
N VAL A 6 13.80 -15.62 -8.79
CA VAL A 6 12.93 -16.49 -8.01
C VAL A 6 13.80 -17.39 -7.12
N SER A 7 14.16 -16.92 -5.93
CA SER A 7 15.12 -17.61 -5.04
C SER A 7 14.60 -17.93 -3.64
N ASP A 8 13.47 -17.34 -3.25
CA ASP A 8 12.89 -17.44 -1.90
C ASP A 8 11.34 -17.28 -1.94
N PHE A 9 10.65 -17.55 -0.84
CA PHE A 9 9.21 -17.33 -0.66
C PHE A 9 8.81 -15.85 -0.54
N VAL A 10 9.80 -14.99 -0.37
CA VAL A 10 9.67 -13.53 -0.29
C VAL A 10 10.59 -12.88 -1.32
N ILE A 11 10.30 -11.64 -1.68
CA ILE A 11 11.19 -10.84 -2.53
C ILE A 11 11.92 -9.85 -1.63
N TRP A 12 13.24 -10.01 -1.54
CA TRP A 12 14.14 -9.10 -0.85
C TRP A 12 14.46 -7.91 -1.76
N THR A 13 14.43 -6.68 -1.24
CA THR A 13 14.65 -5.49 -2.07
C THR A 13 16.03 -5.50 -2.73
N LYS A 14 17.05 -6.03 -2.06
CA LYS A 14 18.41 -6.22 -2.60
C LYS A 14 18.49 -7.14 -3.84
N HIS A 15 17.46 -7.94 -4.11
CA HIS A 15 17.38 -8.79 -5.30
C HIS A 15 16.57 -8.15 -6.44
N ILE A 16 16.05 -6.94 -6.22
CA ILE A 16 15.38 -6.16 -7.26
C ILE A 16 16.44 -5.35 -7.99
N HIS A 17 16.47 -5.49 -9.32
CA HIS A 17 17.47 -4.89 -10.17
C HIS A 17 16.80 -4.17 -11.35
N GLY A 18 17.54 -3.30 -12.04
CA GLY A 18 17.08 -2.58 -13.23
C GLY A 18 16.46 -1.22 -12.93
N ASP A 19 15.34 -1.17 -12.19
CA ASP A 19 14.64 0.09 -11.88
C ASP A 19 14.61 0.41 -10.38
N PRO A 20 15.37 1.42 -9.91
CA PRO A 20 15.42 1.77 -8.49
C PRO A 20 14.13 2.42 -7.98
N ALA A 21 13.19 2.81 -8.86
CA ALA A 21 11.91 3.36 -8.43
C ALA A 21 11.07 2.32 -7.67
N ILE A 22 11.11 1.04 -8.09
CA ILE A 22 10.37 -0.04 -7.43
C ILE A 22 10.96 -0.33 -6.04
N GLU A 23 12.28 -0.37 -5.95
CA GLU A 23 12.97 -0.52 -4.66
C GLU A 23 12.58 0.62 -3.70
N ARG A 24 12.64 1.88 -4.15
CA ARG A 24 12.22 3.03 -3.34
C ARG A 24 10.75 2.97 -2.94
N ALA A 25 9.87 2.56 -3.86
CA ALA A 25 8.45 2.39 -3.56
C ALA A 25 8.23 1.36 -2.44
N ILE A 26 8.94 0.23 -2.49
CA ILE A 26 8.85 -0.80 -1.45
C ILE A 26 9.44 -0.31 -0.11
N LEU A 27 10.57 0.39 -0.13
CA LEU A 27 11.21 0.92 1.08
C LEU A 27 10.40 2.04 1.74
N ALA A 28 9.54 2.74 0.99
CA ALA A 28 8.66 3.78 1.52
C ALA A 28 7.41 3.22 2.23
N LEU A 29 7.10 1.93 2.07
CA LEU A 29 5.96 1.28 2.72
C LEU A 29 6.18 1.11 4.22
N GLU A 30 5.14 1.35 5.01
CA GLU A 30 5.10 0.99 6.42
C GLU A 30 5.04 -0.53 6.62
N GLU A 31 5.38 -1.00 7.83
CA GLU A 31 5.23 -2.43 8.17
C GLU A 31 3.80 -2.91 7.90
N GLY A 32 3.68 -3.99 7.12
CA GLY A 32 2.38 -4.58 6.79
C GLY A 32 1.59 -3.82 5.73
N GLU A 33 2.05 -2.66 5.27
CA GLU A 33 1.41 -1.94 4.17
C GLU A 33 1.50 -2.76 2.88
N ALA A 34 0.46 -2.66 2.05
CA ALA A 34 0.31 -3.44 0.83
C ALA A 34 0.65 -2.63 -0.43
N ILE A 35 1.23 -3.32 -1.41
CA ILE A 35 1.52 -2.81 -2.75
C ILE A 35 1.05 -3.81 -3.79
N ARG A 36 0.54 -3.30 -4.92
CA ARG A 36 0.15 -4.11 -6.08
C ARG A 36 1.31 -4.18 -7.07
N LEU A 37 1.72 -5.39 -7.42
CA LEU A 37 2.79 -5.65 -8.37
C LEU A 37 2.32 -6.59 -9.48
N ARG A 38 2.84 -6.39 -10.70
CA ARG A 38 2.85 -7.41 -11.74
C ARG A 38 4.17 -8.16 -11.64
N VAL A 39 4.11 -9.49 -11.55
CA VAL A 39 5.30 -10.34 -11.51
C VAL A 39 5.14 -11.45 -12.54
N ALA A 40 6.10 -11.56 -13.48
CA ALA A 40 6.01 -12.48 -14.61
C ALA A 40 4.65 -12.42 -15.35
N GLY A 41 4.11 -11.21 -15.53
CA GLY A 41 2.82 -10.96 -16.16
C GLY A 41 1.58 -11.09 -15.25
N ALA A 42 1.70 -11.69 -14.07
CA ALA A 42 0.57 -11.87 -13.15
C ALA A 42 0.47 -10.71 -12.14
N ALA A 43 -0.71 -10.07 -12.08
CA ALA A 43 -0.98 -9.02 -11.09
C ALA A 43 -1.32 -9.63 -9.72
N GLY A 44 -0.75 -9.09 -8.65
CA GLY A 44 -0.92 -9.60 -7.30
C GLY A 44 -0.69 -8.55 -6.22
N ALA A 45 -1.21 -8.83 -5.03
CA ALA A 45 -0.97 -8.00 -3.85
C ALA A 45 0.20 -8.56 -3.03
N TRP A 46 1.02 -7.65 -2.53
CA TRP A 46 2.22 -7.92 -1.75
C TRP A 46 2.21 -7.02 -0.53
N THR A 47 2.81 -7.46 0.57
CA THR A 47 2.87 -6.66 1.80
C THR A 47 4.29 -6.54 2.30
N ARG A 48 4.64 -5.35 2.79
CA ARG A 48 5.91 -5.06 3.44
C ARG A 48 6.06 -5.97 4.66
N MET A 49 7.19 -6.66 4.74
CA MET A 49 7.51 -7.51 5.89
C MET A 49 7.64 -6.69 7.17
N LYS A 50 7.32 -7.34 8.29
CA LYS A 50 7.54 -6.79 9.62
C LYS A 50 9.02 -6.61 9.89
N ASP A 51 9.34 -5.58 10.68
CA ASP A 51 10.70 -5.42 11.15
C ASP A 51 11.08 -6.50 12.16
N GLY A 52 12.38 -6.69 12.34
CA GLY A 52 12.91 -7.65 13.28
C GLY A 52 12.41 -7.35 14.70
N LYS A 53 12.35 -8.36 15.57
CA LYS A 53 11.99 -8.16 16.99
C LYS A 53 12.92 -7.17 17.71
N ASP A 54 14.11 -6.99 17.17
CA ASP A 54 15.14 -6.03 17.61
C ASP A 54 14.98 -4.62 17.02
N GLY A 55 13.93 -4.38 16.23
CA GLY A 55 13.64 -3.12 15.55
C GLY A 55 14.45 -2.89 14.27
N ARG A 56 15.21 -3.89 13.78
CA ARG A 56 15.95 -3.74 12.53
C ARG A 56 15.01 -3.84 11.32
N PRO A 57 15.14 -2.93 10.34
CA PRO A 57 14.39 -3.04 9.10
C PRO A 57 14.61 -4.38 8.41
N THR A 58 13.53 -5.05 8.03
CA THR A 58 13.61 -6.31 7.26
C THR A 58 13.21 -6.06 5.82
N PRO A 59 14.10 -5.60 4.93
CA PRO A 59 13.72 -5.02 3.64
C PRO A 59 13.28 -6.10 2.63
N GLY A 60 12.00 -6.43 2.67
CA GLY A 60 11.37 -7.42 1.80
C GLY A 60 9.86 -7.29 1.78
N ILE A 61 9.27 -7.94 0.78
CA ILE A 61 7.83 -8.06 0.59
C ILE A 61 7.45 -9.53 0.49
N ARG A 62 6.29 -9.87 1.04
CA ARG A 62 5.72 -11.21 0.91
C ARG A 62 4.42 -11.14 0.11
N PRO A 63 4.13 -12.15 -0.73
CA PRO A 63 2.89 -12.18 -1.48
C PRO A 63 1.71 -12.49 -0.53
N ILE A 64 0.54 -11.94 -0.84
CA ILE A 64 -0.71 -12.17 -0.11
C ILE A 64 -1.85 -12.51 -1.08
N GLY A 65 -2.88 -13.19 -0.57
CA GLY A 65 -4.00 -13.66 -1.40
C GLY A 65 -3.53 -14.55 -2.57
N ALA A 66 -4.14 -14.37 -3.73
CA ALA A 66 -3.82 -15.15 -4.95
C ALA A 66 -2.35 -15.05 -5.40
N ALA A 67 -1.67 -13.93 -5.08
CA ALA A 67 -0.25 -13.77 -5.39
C ALA A 67 0.62 -14.79 -4.65
N LYS A 68 0.18 -15.24 -3.47
CA LYS A 68 0.91 -16.20 -2.65
C LYS A 68 0.98 -17.57 -3.32
N ASP A 69 -0.15 -18.04 -3.84
CA ASP A 69 -0.24 -19.33 -4.51
C ASP A 69 0.52 -19.29 -5.84
N PHE A 70 0.38 -18.19 -6.60
CA PHE A 70 1.16 -17.95 -7.82
C PHE A 70 2.67 -17.96 -7.56
N TRP A 71 3.15 -17.20 -6.57
CA TRP A 71 4.58 -17.12 -6.28
C TRP A 71 5.13 -18.45 -5.77
N ARG A 72 4.35 -19.19 -4.98
CA ARG A 72 4.73 -20.53 -4.52
C ARG A 72 4.89 -21.50 -5.68
N GLU A 73 3.95 -21.51 -6.63
CA GLU A 73 4.03 -22.34 -7.83
C GLU A 73 5.26 -21.96 -8.68
N LEU A 74 5.49 -20.66 -8.87
CA LEU A 74 6.65 -20.15 -9.60
C LEU A 74 7.95 -20.57 -8.92
N TYR A 75 8.03 -20.49 -7.59
CA TYR A 75 9.18 -20.94 -6.82
C TYR A 75 9.42 -22.45 -6.95
N SER A 76 8.36 -23.26 -6.96
CA SER A 76 8.47 -24.71 -7.10
C SER A 76 8.89 -25.16 -8.51
N SER A 77 8.42 -24.47 -9.56
CA SER A 77 8.62 -24.87 -10.95
C SER A 77 9.82 -24.20 -11.62
N ARG A 78 10.15 -22.96 -11.24
CA ARG A 78 11.06 -22.06 -11.96
C ARG A 78 12.07 -21.38 -11.04
N ARG A 79 12.53 -22.09 -10.00
CA ARG A 79 13.55 -21.58 -9.08
C ARG A 79 14.84 -21.21 -9.84
N GLY A 80 15.35 -20.01 -9.59
CA GLY A 80 16.55 -19.48 -10.22
C GLY A 80 16.27 -18.62 -11.46
N ASP A 81 15.04 -18.64 -11.99
CA ASP A 81 14.67 -17.79 -13.11
C ASP A 81 14.64 -16.30 -12.70
N VAL A 82 15.01 -15.45 -13.65
CA VAL A 82 14.83 -14.00 -13.54
C VAL A 82 13.46 -13.64 -14.14
N VAL A 83 12.66 -12.89 -13.38
CA VAL A 83 11.32 -12.47 -13.78
C VAL A 83 11.14 -10.97 -13.65
N ASP A 84 10.34 -10.40 -14.53
CA ASP A 84 10.01 -8.98 -14.52
C ASP A 84 9.08 -8.62 -13.35
N ILE A 85 9.31 -7.43 -12.79
CA ILE A 85 8.48 -6.81 -11.75
C ILE A 85 8.10 -5.39 -12.20
N GLU A 86 6.82 -5.08 -12.03
CA GLU A 86 6.27 -3.74 -12.25
C GLU A 86 5.34 -3.34 -11.10
N VAL A 87 5.38 -2.08 -10.69
CA VAL A 87 4.35 -1.53 -9.80
C VAL A 87 3.10 -1.27 -10.63
N ILE A 88 1.96 -1.76 -10.15
CA ILE A 88 0.65 -1.44 -10.73
C ILE A 88 -0.01 -0.43 -9.81
N SER A 89 -0.20 0.80 -10.27
CA SER A 89 -1.07 1.76 -9.61
C SER A 89 -2.53 1.36 -9.89
N GLU A 90 -3.35 1.18 -8.85
CA GLU A 90 -4.81 0.97 -9.01
C GLU A 90 -5.57 2.27 -9.37
N ASP A 91 -4.88 3.33 -9.79
CA ASP A 91 -5.45 4.64 -10.18
C ASP A 91 -6.08 4.67 -11.59
N ALA A 92 -6.71 3.57 -12.02
CA ALA A 92 -7.42 3.52 -13.30
C ALA A 92 -8.86 2.99 -13.21
N GLY A 93 -9.44 2.92 -12.01
CA GLY A 93 -10.86 2.59 -11.89
C GLY A 93 -11.38 2.63 -10.46
N LEU A 94 -12.19 3.66 -10.16
CA LEU A 94 -12.95 3.89 -8.92
C LEU A 94 -12.18 4.60 -7.79
N GLY A 95 -11.96 5.90 -8.00
CA GLY A 95 -11.58 6.85 -6.96
C GLY A 95 -10.54 7.81 -7.49
N ALA A 96 -10.88 9.09 -7.62
CA ALA A 96 -9.90 10.14 -7.91
C ALA A 96 -8.70 10.03 -6.95
N PRO A 97 -7.48 10.45 -7.36
CA PRO A 97 -6.32 10.40 -6.49
C PRO A 97 -6.66 11.21 -5.24
N ARG A 98 -6.84 10.51 -4.12
CA ARG A 98 -6.77 11.19 -2.83
C ARG A 98 -5.30 11.50 -2.70
N GLU A 99 -4.91 12.67 -3.18
CA GLU A 99 -3.68 13.30 -2.75
C GLU A 99 -3.63 13.07 -1.25
N THR A 100 -2.71 12.22 -0.81
CA THR A 100 -2.28 12.24 0.57
C THR A 100 -1.69 13.62 0.72
N ARG A 101 -2.53 14.62 1.02
CA ARG A 101 -2.07 15.93 1.41
C ARG A 101 -1.20 15.62 2.62
N LEU A 102 0.11 15.63 2.43
CA LEU A 102 1.04 15.73 3.52
C LEU A 102 0.52 16.90 4.34
N ILE A 103 -0.06 16.61 5.50
CA ILE A 103 -0.52 17.66 6.40
C ILE A 103 0.77 18.36 6.79
N ASP A 104 1.01 19.54 6.22
CA ASP A 104 2.13 20.37 6.63
C ASP A 104 1.95 20.64 8.14
N ARG A 105 2.89 20.11 8.94
CA ARG A 105 2.87 20.23 10.40
C ARG A 105 3.61 21.47 10.89
N SER A 106 3.92 22.41 9.99
CA SER A 106 4.52 23.68 10.36
C SER A 106 3.66 24.44 11.39
N PRO A 107 4.28 25.29 12.22
CA PRO A 107 3.55 26.14 13.18
C PRO A 107 2.49 27.02 12.51
N GLU A 108 2.77 27.50 11.29
CA GLU A 108 1.87 28.36 10.51
C GLU A 108 0.62 27.58 10.05
N SER A 109 0.80 26.38 9.51
CA SER A 109 -0.30 25.49 9.13
C SER A 109 -1.17 25.07 10.31
N ARG A 110 -0.58 24.92 11.51
CA ARG A 110 -1.33 24.65 12.74
C ARG A 110 -2.23 25.82 13.15
N LEU A 111 -1.72 27.06 13.06
CA LEU A 111 -2.50 28.25 13.40
C LEU A 111 -3.67 28.45 12.43
N ALA A 112 -3.41 28.31 11.12
CA ALA A 112 -4.45 28.38 10.10
C ALA A 112 -5.54 27.31 10.28
N ALA A 113 -5.16 26.08 10.67
CA ALA A 113 -6.12 25.01 10.95
C ALA A 113 -7.00 25.31 12.18
N ILE A 114 -6.42 25.88 13.24
CA ILE A 114 -7.16 26.28 14.44
C ILE A 114 -8.14 27.41 14.11
N GLU A 115 -7.72 28.41 13.34
CA GLU A 115 -8.58 29.53 12.92
C GLU A 115 -9.75 29.04 12.06
N ALA A 116 -9.48 28.17 11.07
CA ALA A 116 -10.52 27.56 10.26
C ALA A 116 -11.52 26.74 11.11
N PHE A 117 -11.02 25.98 12.09
CA PHE A 117 -11.86 25.19 12.99
C PHE A 117 -12.75 26.07 13.88
N LEU A 118 -12.18 27.14 14.46
CA LEU A 118 -12.94 28.10 15.26
C LEU A 118 -13.96 28.87 14.41
N GLY A 119 -13.63 29.20 13.16
CA GLY A 119 -14.58 29.80 12.21
C GLY A 119 -15.79 28.91 11.88
N LEU A 120 -15.61 27.58 11.96
CA LEU A 120 -16.67 26.61 11.74
C LEU A 120 -17.57 26.39 12.98
N SER A 121 -17.12 26.80 14.17
CA SER A 121 -17.79 26.50 15.46
C SER A 121 -19.18 27.13 15.63
N GLY A 122 -19.60 28.02 14.73
CA GLY A 122 -20.96 28.57 14.65
C GLY A 122 -21.86 27.96 13.58
N GLN A 123 -21.31 27.12 12.69
CA GLN A 123 -22.06 26.42 11.65
C GLN A 123 -22.45 25.06 12.21
N GLY A 124 -23.66 24.97 12.77
CA GLY A 124 -24.18 23.71 13.28
C GLY A 124 -24.08 22.60 12.23
N TRP A 125 -23.53 21.45 12.60
CA TRP A 125 -23.48 20.27 11.75
C TRP A 125 -24.92 19.82 11.46
N ARG A 126 -25.38 19.95 10.21
CA ARG A 126 -26.65 19.40 9.74
C ARG A 126 -26.36 18.25 8.80
N SER A 127 -26.68 17.03 9.22
CA SER A 127 -26.76 15.89 8.32
C SER A 127 -28.06 16.01 7.52
N GLU A 128 -28.01 16.36 6.24
CA GLU A 128 -29.16 16.27 5.33
C GLU A 128 -29.46 14.82 4.89
N GLY A 129 -29.28 13.86 5.80
CA GLY A 129 -29.49 12.44 5.56
C GLY A 129 -30.67 11.93 6.37
N ARG A 130 -31.46 11.01 5.79
CA ARG A 130 -32.44 10.21 6.54
C ARG A 130 -31.70 9.52 7.68
N SER A 131 -32.05 9.84 8.92
CA SER A 131 -31.56 9.12 10.09
C SER A 131 -32.19 7.73 10.06
N VAL A 132 -31.44 6.73 9.60
CA VAL A 132 -31.84 5.32 9.64
C VAL A 132 -31.62 4.84 11.08
N SER A 133 -32.63 4.23 11.68
CA SER A 133 -32.47 3.69 13.03
C SER A 133 -31.49 2.50 13.02
N ARG A 134 -30.86 2.23 14.16
CA ARG A 134 -29.97 1.08 14.32
C ARG A 134 -30.65 -0.23 13.91
N ASP A 135 -31.96 -0.35 14.17
CA ASP A 135 -32.74 -1.53 13.87
C ASP A 135 -33.01 -1.67 12.36
N GLU A 136 -33.32 -0.57 11.65
CA GLU A 136 -33.46 -0.55 10.18
C GLU A 136 -32.16 -0.96 9.46
N MET A 137 -31.00 -0.81 10.10
CA MET A 137 -29.70 -1.14 9.53
C MET A 137 -29.36 -2.64 9.60
N HIS A 138 -30.00 -3.39 10.51
CA HIS A 138 -29.73 -4.82 10.76
C HIS A 138 -30.64 -5.79 9.97
N GLU A 139 -31.64 -5.28 9.26
CA GLU A 139 -32.59 -6.09 8.47
C GLU A 139 -32.22 -6.22 6.97
N ARG A 140 -31.01 -5.85 6.57
CA ARG A 140 -30.46 -6.03 5.21
C ARG A 140 -29.36 -7.08 5.17
#